data_AF-A0A6B2DY91-F1
#
_entry.id   AF-A0A6B2DY91-F1
#
_cell.length_a   1.000
_cell.length_b   1.000
_cell.length_c   1.000
_cell.angle_alpha   90.00
_cell.angle_beta   90.00
_cell.angle_gamma   90.00
#
_symmetry.space_group_name_H-M   'P 1'
#
loop_
_entity.id
_entity.type
_entity.pdbx_description
1 polymer ?
#
loop_
_entity_poly.entity_id
_entity_poly.type
_entity_poly.pdbx_seq_one_letter_code
_entity_poly.pdbx_strand_id
1 'polypeptide(L)'
;GWHPTPGTLAAGQVSRERRGGKRVRFAGGRLEHRDDALPSLDWAFPEPLGTRPVLGEFSMADIVTIPRHLAVPSVTSYMTVDAAQGLAAAAERDSAETFVVDVRVRRGGEERRAVARGEDIYAVSAPLAVEAVERILTGRTRVKGVAPAGEIFDAPDFLRALAPRVAVDFS
;
A
#
# COMPACT_ATOMS: atom_id res chain seq x y z
N GLY A 1 6.24 7.35 -14.25
CA GLY A 1 4.95 7.23 -13.54
C GLY A 1 4.67 5.76 -13.31
N TRP A 2 3.47 5.39 -12.83
CA TRP A 2 3.07 3.99 -12.63
C TRP A 2 2.26 3.49 -13.84
N HIS A 3 2.70 2.41 -14.50
CA HIS A 3 1.94 1.80 -15.60
C HIS A 3 0.99 0.69 -15.10
N PRO A 4 -0.35 0.90 -15.10
CA PRO A 4 -1.31 -0.05 -14.54
C PRO A 4 -1.53 -1.28 -15.43
N THR A 5 -1.75 -2.45 -14.84
CA THR A 5 -2.27 -3.61 -15.59
C THR A 5 -3.75 -3.44 -15.93
N PRO A 6 -4.29 -4.12 -16.96
CA PRO A 6 -5.73 -4.11 -17.23
C PRO A 6 -6.60 -4.48 -16.03
N GLY A 7 -6.15 -5.44 -15.21
CA GLY A 7 -6.82 -5.81 -13.96
C GLY A 7 -6.85 -4.69 -12.93
N THR A 8 -5.79 -3.88 -12.83
CA THR A 8 -5.74 -2.70 -11.96
C THR A 8 -6.77 -1.65 -12.39
N LEU A 9 -6.88 -1.39 -13.70
CA LEU A 9 -7.85 -0.46 -14.25
C LEU A 9 -9.29 -0.91 -14.00
N ALA A 10 -9.59 -2.18 -14.27
CA ALA A 10 -10.92 -2.76 -14.05
C ALA A 10 -11.33 -2.71 -12.57
N ALA A 11 -10.43 -3.09 -11.65
CA ALA A 11 -10.70 -3.00 -10.21
C ALA A 11 -10.92 -1.55 -9.75
N GLY A 12 -10.14 -0.61 -10.29
CA GLY A 12 -10.27 0.82 -10.03
C GLY A 12 -11.63 1.38 -10.48
N GLN A 13 -12.09 0.99 -11.67
CA GLN A 13 -13.40 1.37 -12.19
C GLN A 13 -14.53 0.86 -11.30
N VAL A 14 -14.55 -0.44 -10.97
CA VAL A 14 -15.57 -1.03 -10.09
C VAL A 14 -15.58 -0.35 -8.71
N SER A 15 -14.41 -0.07 -8.14
CA SER A 15 -14.28 0.64 -6.86
C SER A 15 -14.82 2.07 -6.92
N ARG A 16 -14.60 2.78 -8.04
CA ARG A 16 -15.13 4.13 -8.27
C ARG A 16 -16.65 4.11 -8.41
N GLU A 17 -17.19 3.20 -9.20
CA GLU A 17 -18.63 3.05 -9.42
C GLU A 17 -19.37 2.74 -8.11
N ARG A 18 -18.89 1.77 -7.34
CA ARG A 18 -19.50 1.37 -6.05
C ARG A 18 -19.55 2.50 -5.02
N ARG A 19 -18.64 3.47 -5.12
CA ARG A 19 -18.57 4.63 -4.23
C ARG A 19 -19.23 5.88 -4.82
N GLY A 20 -19.86 5.79 -6.00
CA GLY A 20 -20.45 6.94 -6.68
C GLY A 20 -19.43 8.04 -6.96
N GLY A 21 -18.18 7.68 -7.25
CA GLY A 21 -17.08 8.63 -7.44
C GLY A 21 -16.49 9.25 -6.17
N LYS A 22 -17.09 9.01 -4.99
CA LYS A 22 -16.62 9.56 -3.72
C LYS A 22 -15.31 8.93 -3.29
N ARG A 23 -14.39 9.75 -2.78
CA ARG A 23 -13.20 9.24 -2.08
C ARG A 23 -13.60 8.76 -0.68
N VAL A 24 -12.86 7.80 -0.16
CA VAL A 24 -13.10 7.23 1.18
C VAL A 24 -11.82 7.32 1.96
N ARG A 25 -11.92 7.68 3.24
CA ARG A 25 -10.79 7.67 4.19
C ARG A 25 -11.20 6.98 5.48
N PHE A 26 -10.22 6.50 6.24
CA PHE A 26 -10.45 6.02 7.60
C PHE A 26 -9.92 7.05 8.59
N ALA A 27 -10.83 7.73 9.29
CA ALA A 27 -10.51 8.81 10.23
C ALA A 27 -11.49 8.79 11.40
N GLY A 28 -10.99 9.12 12.60
CA GLY A 28 -11.79 9.07 13.82
C GLY A 28 -12.34 7.66 14.13
N GLY A 29 -11.62 6.60 13.74
CA GLY A 29 -12.01 5.21 13.95
C GLY A 29 -13.13 4.70 13.03
N ARG A 30 -13.47 5.43 11.96
CA ARG A 30 -14.55 5.06 11.02
C ARG A 30 -14.22 5.42 9.58
N LEU A 31 -14.94 4.80 8.65
CA LEU A 31 -14.90 5.16 7.24
C LEU A 31 -15.73 6.42 6.99
N GLU A 32 -15.19 7.34 6.21
CA GLU A 32 -15.85 8.58 5.79
C GLU A 32 -15.85 8.69 4.27
N HIS A 33 -17.01 8.95 3.68
CA HIS A 33 -17.14 9.30 2.26
C HIS A 33 -17.00 10.81 2.08
N ARG A 34 -16.34 11.21 1.00
CA ARG A 34 -15.88 12.57 0.78
C ARG A 34 -16.05 12.93 -0.70
N ASP A 35 -16.48 14.16 -0.96
CA ASP A 35 -16.76 14.69 -2.31
C ASP A 35 -15.74 15.76 -2.74
N ASP A 36 -14.85 16.19 -1.84
CA ASP A 36 -13.75 17.10 -2.11
C ASP A 36 -12.59 16.40 -2.83
N ALA A 37 -11.75 17.18 -3.52
CA ALA A 37 -10.55 16.66 -4.19
C ALA A 37 -9.54 16.05 -3.20
N LEU A 38 -8.65 15.19 -3.71
CA LEU A 38 -7.54 14.69 -2.91
C LEU A 38 -6.62 15.85 -2.50
N PRO A 39 -6.22 15.96 -1.22
CA PRO A 39 -5.22 16.95 -0.80
C PRO A 39 -3.87 16.64 -1.45
N SER A 40 -3.09 17.67 -1.75
CA SER A 40 -1.70 17.56 -2.23
C SER A 40 -0.75 18.09 -1.15
N LEU A 41 0.38 17.41 -0.97
CA LEU A 41 1.45 17.79 -0.04
C LEU A 41 2.78 17.22 -0.50
N ASP A 42 3.88 17.68 0.09
CA ASP A 42 5.18 17.05 -0.11
C ASP A 42 5.44 15.95 0.93
N TRP A 43 5.99 14.84 0.46
CA TRP A 43 6.45 13.74 1.32
C TRP A 43 7.95 13.52 1.15
N ALA A 44 8.67 13.49 2.26
CA ALA A 44 10.10 13.21 2.31
C ALA A 44 10.36 11.69 2.33
N PHE A 45 10.36 11.08 1.14
CA PHE A 45 10.80 9.69 0.97
C PHE A 45 12.29 9.57 1.29
N PRO A 46 12.78 8.38 1.68
CA PRO A 46 14.20 8.18 1.85
C PRO A 46 14.91 8.21 0.49
N GLU A 47 16.21 8.47 0.51
CA GLU A 47 17.06 8.37 -0.68
C GLU A 47 16.96 6.96 -1.30
N PRO A 48 17.10 6.85 -2.64
CA PRO A 48 17.40 7.93 -3.61
C PRO A 48 16.18 8.70 -4.13
N LEU A 49 14.96 8.40 -3.65
CA LEU A 49 13.74 9.02 -4.19
C LEU A 49 13.62 10.48 -3.75
N GLY A 50 13.97 10.78 -2.50
CA GLY A 50 13.92 12.13 -1.93
C GLY A 50 12.50 12.72 -1.88
N THR A 51 12.40 14.01 -1.62
CA THR A 51 11.09 14.68 -1.50
C THR A 51 10.32 14.65 -2.83
N ARG A 52 9.04 14.29 -2.77
CA ARG A 52 8.13 14.26 -3.91
C ARG A 52 6.75 14.80 -3.53
N PRO A 53 6.04 15.46 -4.47
CA PRO A 53 4.64 15.79 -4.29
C PRO A 53 3.81 14.51 -4.29
N VAL A 54 2.87 14.41 -3.35
CA VAL A 54 1.96 13.28 -3.18
C VAL A 54 0.51 13.74 -3.07
N LEU A 55 -0.39 12.92 -3.60
CA LEU A 55 -1.82 12.98 -3.31
C LEU A 55 -2.08 12.20 -2.01
N GLY A 56 -2.55 12.91 -0.98
CA GLY A 56 -2.96 12.31 0.28
C GLY A 56 -4.37 11.75 0.23
N GLU A 57 -4.65 10.82 1.16
CA GLU A 57 -5.93 10.11 1.22
C GLU A 57 -6.24 9.35 -0.09
N PHE A 58 -5.20 8.94 -0.83
CA PHE A 58 -5.29 8.00 -1.95
C PHE A 58 -5.48 6.58 -1.39
N SER A 59 -6.67 6.34 -0.86
CA SER A 59 -6.96 5.12 -0.11
C SER A 59 -7.06 3.88 -1.01
N MET A 60 -6.44 2.79 -0.56
CA MET A 60 -6.52 1.46 -1.15
C MET A 60 -7.24 0.52 -0.16
N ALA A 61 -6.96 -0.78 -0.19
CA ALA A 61 -7.54 -1.74 0.77
C ALA A 61 -6.98 -1.58 2.20
N ASP A 62 -5.93 -0.80 2.38
CA ASP A 62 -5.27 -0.52 3.65
C ASP A 62 -6.23 0.09 4.70
N ILE A 63 -7.10 1.01 4.28
CA ILE A 63 -8.06 1.69 5.17
C ILE A 63 -9.14 0.78 5.77
N VAL A 64 -9.25 -0.45 5.28
CA VAL A 64 -10.13 -1.48 5.85
C VAL A 64 -9.36 -2.66 6.44
N THR A 65 -8.20 -3.00 5.87
CA THR A 65 -7.41 -4.14 6.34
C THR A 65 -6.61 -3.81 7.59
N ILE A 66 -6.03 -2.62 7.72
CA ILE A 66 -5.24 -2.21 8.89
C ILE A 66 -6.13 -2.06 10.13
N PRO A 67 -7.24 -1.28 10.11
CA PRO A 67 -8.08 -1.10 11.30
C PRO A 67 -8.81 -2.37 11.75
N ARG A 68 -8.87 -3.41 10.90
CA ARG A 68 -9.47 -4.70 11.24
C ARG A 68 -8.73 -5.43 12.37
N HIS A 69 -7.41 -5.22 12.48
CA HIS A 69 -6.55 -5.94 13.43
C HIS A 69 -5.67 -5.01 14.27
N LEU A 70 -5.66 -3.71 14.00
CA LEU A 70 -4.96 -2.71 14.79
C LEU A 70 -5.93 -1.61 15.24
N ALA A 71 -5.92 -1.32 16.54
CA ALA A 71 -6.67 -0.20 17.12
C ALA A 71 -5.98 1.12 16.76
N VAL A 72 -6.39 1.72 15.64
CA VAL A 72 -5.87 3.00 15.14
C VAL A 72 -7.01 3.98 14.89
N PRO A 73 -6.82 5.28 15.18
CA PRO A 73 -7.86 6.29 14.90
C PRO A 73 -7.90 6.71 13.43
N SER A 74 -6.81 6.51 12.68
CA SER A 74 -6.69 6.97 11.30
C SER A 74 -5.71 6.11 10.50
N VAL A 75 -6.00 5.93 9.22
CA VAL A 75 -5.10 5.34 8.22
C VAL A 75 -5.11 6.26 7.01
N THR A 76 -3.94 6.71 6.57
CA THR A 76 -3.82 7.62 5.43
C THR A 76 -2.76 7.08 4.48
N SER A 77 -3.21 6.75 3.27
CA SER A 77 -2.34 6.38 2.16
C SER A 77 -2.04 7.59 1.28
N TYR A 78 -0.82 7.60 0.74
CA TYR A 78 -0.30 8.63 -0.14
C TYR A 78 0.22 7.98 -1.41
N MET A 79 0.06 8.64 -2.54
CA MET A 79 0.68 8.24 -3.79
C MET A 79 1.34 9.45 -4.44
N THR A 80 2.54 9.28 -5.01
CA THR A 80 3.20 10.35 -5.75
C THR A 80 2.33 10.84 -6.90
N VAL A 81 2.36 12.13 -7.18
CA VAL A 81 1.57 12.73 -8.26
C VAL A 81 1.89 12.05 -9.60
N ASP A 82 3.17 11.80 -9.88
CA ASP A 82 3.63 11.12 -11.09
C ASP A 82 3.07 9.69 -11.23
N ALA A 83 2.95 8.94 -10.12
CA ALA A 83 2.36 7.61 -10.14
C ALA A 83 0.85 7.68 -10.37
N ALA A 84 0.15 8.61 -9.73
CA ALA A 84 -1.28 8.82 -9.94
C ALA A 84 -1.61 9.26 -11.38
N GLN A 85 -0.76 10.10 -11.97
CA GLN A 85 -0.87 10.50 -13.38
C GLN A 85 -0.65 9.31 -14.32
N GLY A 86 0.36 8.47 -14.06
CA GLY A 86 0.59 7.24 -14.83
C GLY A 86 -0.61 6.29 -14.77
N LEU A 87 -1.18 6.09 -13.57
CA LEU A 87 -2.39 5.29 -13.38
C LEU A 87 -3.57 5.82 -14.22
N ALA A 88 -3.73 7.15 -14.29
CA ALA A 88 -4.79 7.79 -15.05
C ALA A 88 -4.56 7.72 -16.57
N ALA A 89 -3.30 7.86 -17.01
CA ALA A 89 -2.92 7.79 -18.41
C ALA A 89 -3.06 6.38 -18.98
N ALA A 90 -2.89 5.35 -18.13
CA ALA A 90 -3.04 3.95 -18.51
C ALA A 90 -2.18 3.55 -19.73
N ALA A 91 -0.99 4.14 -19.84
CA ALA A 91 -0.08 3.85 -20.94
C ALA A 91 0.46 2.41 -20.83
N GLU A 92 0.83 1.85 -21.99
CA GLU A 92 1.45 0.52 -22.04
C GLU A 92 2.78 0.52 -21.30
N ARG A 93 3.03 -0.59 -20.61
CA ARG A 93 4.24 -0.77 -19.84
C ARG A 93 5.38 -1.20 -20.76
N ASP A 94 6.43 -0.38 -20.84
CA ASP A 94 7.62 -0.65 -21.65
C ASP A 94 8.87 -1.04 -20.83
N SER A 95 8.81 -0.85 -19.50
CA SER A 95 9.97 -0.98 -18.62
C SER A 95 9.59 -1.40 -17.19
N ALA A 96 10.59 -1.79 -16.40
CA ALA A 96 10.46 -2.03 -14.97
C ALA A 96 10.72 -0.75 -14.18
N GLU A 97 9.74 -0.37 -13.36
CA GLU A 97 9.83 0.81 -12.49
C GLU A 97 10.33 0.41 -11.11
N THR A 98 11.14 1.26 -10.49
CA THR A 98 11.44 1.12 -9.07
C THR A 98 10.28 1.65 -8.23
N PHE A 99 10.08 1.06 -7.05
CA PHE A 99 9.08 1.51 -6.09
C PHE A 99 9.65 1.65 -4.69
N VAL A 100 9.05 2.55 -3.92
CA VAL A 100 9.31 2.76 -2.50
C VAL A 100 7.97 2.81 -1.78
N VAL A 101 7.83 2.03 -0.71
CA VAL A 101 6.74 2.14 0.26
C VAL A 101 7.34 2.64 1.57
N ASP A 102 6.97 3.85 1.97
CA ASP A 102 7.42 4.48 3.22
C ASP A 102 6.24 4.58 4.19
N VAL A 103 6.35 3.88 5.32
CA VAL A 103 5.28 3.78 6.33
C VAL A 103 5.74 4.47 7.60
N ARG A 104 4.92 5.38 8.11
CA ARG A 104 5.11 6.04 9.40
C ARG A 104 3.97 5.70 10.34
N VAL A 105 4.30 5.21 11.52
CA VAL A 105 3.34 4.91 12.59
C VAL A 105 3.61 5.84 13.75
N ARG A 106 2.57 6.54 14.20
CA ARG A 106 2.66 7.50 15.31
C ARG A 106 1.77 7.09 16.46
N ARG A 107 2.28 7.21 17.68
CA ARG A 107 1.51 7.01 18.91
C ARG A 107 2.02 7.96 20.00
N GLY A 108 1.17 8.87 20.45
CA GLY A 108 1.61 9.93 21.37
C GLY A 108 2.71 10.78 20.72
N GLY A 109 3.84 10.92 21.39
CA GLY A 109 5.03 11.63 20.87
C GLY A 109 6.02 10.75 20.09
N GLU A 110 5.75 9.45 19.92
CA GLU A 110 6.66 8.52 19.25
C GLU A 110 6.28 8.34 17.76
N GLU A 111 7.28 8.27 16.90
CA GLU A 111 7.17 7.88 15.49
C GLU A 111 8.10 6.69 15.22
N ARG A 112 7.57 5.67 14.57
CA ARG A 112 8.34 4.57 13.99
C ARG A 112 8.19 4.59 12.48
N ARG A 113 9.21 4.11 11.77
CA ARG A 113 9.26 4.12 10.32
C ARG A 113 9.70 2.78 9.77
N ALA A 114 9.05 2.35 8.69
CA ALA A 114 9.49 1.20 7.92
C ALA A 114 9.52 1.58 6.44
N VAL A 115 10.53 1.10 5.72
CA VAL A 115 10.68 1.38 4.30
C VAL A 115 10.88 0.08 3.55
N ALA A 116 10.08 -0.15 2.52
CA ALA A 116 10.27 -1.24 1.56
C ALA A 116 10.63 -0.66 0.19
N ARG A 117 11.59 -1.28 -0.49
CA ARG A 117 12.05 -0.88 -1.84
C ARG A 117 12.17 -2.09 -2.74
N GLY A 118 11.94 -1.88 -4.02
CA GLY A 118 12.13 -2.92 -5.03
C GLY A 118 12.04 -2.38 -6.45
N GLU A 119 12.10 -3.29 -7.39
CA GLU A 119 11.91 -3.06 -8.82
C GLU A 119 10.72 -3.90 -9.29
N ASP A 120 9.90 -3.32 -10.16
CA ASP A 120 8.71 -3.92 -10.73
C ASP A 120 7.72 -4.43 -9.67
N ILE A 121 6.78 -3.57 -9.27
CA ILE A 121 5.74 -3.91 -8.30
C ILE A 121 4.89 -5.12 -8.72
N TYR A 122 4.78 -5.40 -10.03
CA TYR A 122 4.06 -6.57 -10.53
C TYR A 122 4.90 -7.84 -10.48
N ALA A 123 6.20 -7.76 -10.76
CA ALA A 123 7.09 -8.91 -10.59
C ALA A 123 7.18 -9.37 -9.13
N VAL A 124 6.98 -8.46 -8.17
CA VAL A 124 6.95 -8.77 -6.73
C VAL A 124 5.65 -9.47 -6.31
N SER A 125 4.56 -9.35 -7.09
CA SER A 125 3.25 -9.92 -6.75
C SER A 125 3.26 -11.45 -6.70
N ALA A 126 3.98 -12.11 -7.62
CA ALA A 126 4.05 -13.57 -7.63
C ALA A 126 4.84 -14.14 -6.43
N PRO A 127 6.06 -13.67 -6.11
CA PRO A 127 6.77 -14.05 -4.88
C PRO A 127 5.96 -13.81 -3.61
N LEU A 128 5.25 -12.67 -3.50
CA LEU A 128 4.37 -12.38 -2.38
C LEU A 128 3.29 -13.46 -2.18
N ALA A 129 2.60 -13.83 -3.27
CA ALA A 129 1.56 -14.84 -3.21
C ALA A 129 2.11 -16.23 -2.89
N VAL A 130 3.25 -16.61 -3.47
CA VAL A 130 3.91 -17.90 -3.22
C VAL A 130 4.34 -18.03 -1.76
N GLU A 131 4.99 -17.00 -1.20
CA GLU A 131 5.40 -16.99 0.21
C GLU A 131 4.20 -17.14 1.15
N ALA A 132 3.09 -16.46 0.84
CA ALA A 132 1.85 -16.58 1.61
C ALA A 132 1.27 -18.01 1.56
N VAL A 133 1.21 -18.61 0.36
CA VAL A 133 0.73 -20.00 0.19
C VAL A 133 1.62 -20.98 0.94
N GLU A 134 2.93 -20.84 0.81
CA GLU A 134 3.91 -21.73 1.45
C GLU A 134 3.79 -21.67 2.98
N ARG A 135 3.65 -20.47 3.57
CA ARG A 135 3.39 -20.31 5.01
C ARG A 135 2.06 -20.88 5.46
N ILE A 136 1.01 -20.73 4.66
CA ILE A 136 -0.30 -21.32 4.97
C ILE A 136 -0.18 -22.85 5.00
N LEU A 137 0.42 -23.46 3.97
CA LEU A 137 0.56 -24.92 3.87
C LEU A 137 1.48 -25.52 4.94
N THR A 138 2.49 -24.77 5.39
CA THR A 138 3.42 -25.18 6.44
C THR A 138 2.96 -24.80 7.85
N GLY A 139 1.78 -24.19 8.00
CA GLY A 139 1.22 -23.80 9.30
C GLY A 139 1.90 -22.60 9.95
N ARG A 140 2.72 -21.84 9.22
CA ARG A 140 3.39 -20.61 9.68
C ARG A 140 2.45 -19.39 9.64
N THR A 141 1.31 -19.53 10.28
CA THR A 141 0.25 -18.52 10.38
C THR A 141 -0.11 -18.26 11.85
N ARG A 142 -0.48 -17.02 12.17
CA ARG A 142 -0.83 -16.59 13.54
C ARG A 142 -2.32 -16.77 13.85
N VAL A 143 -3.17 -16.77 12.83
CA VAL A 143 -4.63 -16.90 12.96
C VAL A 143 -5.19 -17.90 11.96
N LYS A 144 -6.37 -18.45 12.27
CA LYS A 144 -7.13 -19.35 11.38
C LYS A 144 -8.35 -18.62 10.83
N GLY A 145 -8.78 -18.96 9.62
CA GLY A 145 -9.94 -18.37 8.95
C GLY A 145 -9.58 -17.20 8.03
N VAL A 146 -10.53 -16.29 7.83
CA VAL A 146 -10.35 -15.13 6.94
C VAL A 146 -9.81 -13.95 7.71
N ALA A 147 -8.60 -13.50 7.37
CA ALA A 147 -7.95 -12.35 8.00
C ALA A 147 -7.04 -11.60 7.01
N PRO A 148 -6.67 -10.33 7.27
CA PRO A 148 -5.66 -9.60 6.50
C PRO A 148 -4.26 -10.22 6.64
N ALA A 149 -3.42 -10.05 5.61
CA ALA A 149 -2.04 -10.57 5.64
C ALA A 149 -1.22 -10.08 6.85
N GLY A 150 -1.40 -8.82 7.28
CA GLY A 150 -0.74 -8.26 8.46
C GLY A 150 -1.17 -8.88 9.79
N GLU A 151 -2.33 -9.54 9.83
CA GLU A 151 -2.80 -10.31 10.98
C GLU A 151 -2.36 -11.78 10.88
N ILE A 152 -2.34 -12.34 9.66
CA ILE A 152 -1.98 -13.74 9.42
C ILE A 152 -0.50 -14.02 9.64
N PHE A 153 0.39 -13.16 9.16
CA PHE A 153 1.82 -13.45 9.09
C PHE A 153 2.66 -12.64 10.07
N ASP A 154 3.86 -13.15 10.37
CA ASP A 154 4.92 -12.34 10.96
C ASP A 154 5.46 -11.38 9.89
N ALA A 155 5.07 -10.10 9.95
CA ALA A 155 5.38 -9.14 8.88
C ALA A 155 6.90 -8.92 8.65
N PRO A 156 7.74 -8.72 9.69
CA PRO A 156 9.18 -8.59 9.47
C PRO A 156 9.82 -9.85 8.84
N ASP A 157 9.47 -11.05 9.31
CA ASP A 157 9.97 -12.29 8.74
C ASP A 157 9.47 -12.52 7.30
N PHE A 158 8.18 -12.26 7.06
CA PHE A 158 7.55 -12.37 5.73
C PHE A 158 8.20 -11.46 4.71
N LEU A 159 8.39 -10.17 5.05
CA LEU A 159 8.98 -9.21 4.12
C LEU A 159 10.45 -9.50 3.84
N ARG A 160 11.21 -10.00 4.82
CA ARG A 160 12.61 -10.40 4.62
C ARG A 160 12.75 -11.63 3.72
N ALA A 161 11.78 -12.55 3.72
CA ALA A 161 11.77 -13.71 2.83
C ALA A 161 11.67 -13.33 1.34
N LEU A 162 11.23 -12.11 1.02
CA LEU A 162 11.14 -11.60 -0.35
C LEU A 162 12.48 -11.07 -0.90
N ALA A 163 13.54 -11.06 -0.10
CA ALA A 163 14.86 -10.66 -0.57
C ALA A 163 15.35 -11.62 -1.69
N PRO A 164 16.04 -11.11 -2.72
CA PRO A 164 16.46 -9.72 -2.92
C PRO A 164 15.43 -8.85 -3.67
N ARG A 165 14.23 -9.36 -3.99
CA ARG A 165 13.22 -8.63 -4.78
C ARG A 165 12.64 -7.44 -4.04
N VAL A 166 12.55 -7.54 -2.71
CA VAL A 166 12.17 -6.45 -1.81
C VAL A 166 13.21 -6.33 -0.71
N ALA A 167 13.74 -5.12 -0.54
CA ALA A 167 14.60 -4.75 0.58
C ALA A 167 13.76 -3.98 1.61
N VAL A 168 13.91 -4.30 2.90
CA VAL A 168 13.15 -3.68 3.98
C VAL A 168 14.02 -3.18 5.13
N ASP A 169 13.75 -1.95 5.57
CA ASP A 169 14.37 -1.32 6.73
C ASP A 169 13.29 -1.01 7.77
N PHE A 170 13.59 -1.24 9.05
CA PHE A 170 12.72 -0.92 10.18
C PHE A 170 13.50 -0.05 11.18
N SER A 171 12.94 1.09 11.59
CA SER A 171 13.53 2.05 12.53
C SER A 171 12.51 2.59 13.53
#